data_AF-A0A1Q9T0Z2-F1
#
_entry.id   AF-A0A1Q9T0Z2-F1
#
_cell.length_a   1.000
_cell.length_b   1.000
_cell.length_c   1.000
_cell.angle_alpha   90.00
_cell.angle_beta   90.00
_cell.angle_gamma   90.00
#
_symmetry.space_group_name_H-M   'P 1'
#
loop_
_entity.id
_entity.type
_entity.pdbx_description
1 polymer ?
#
loop_
_entity_poly.entity_id
_entity_poly.type
_entity_poly.pdbx_seq_one_letter_code
_entity_poly.pdbx_strand_id
1 'polypeptide(L)'
;MLRLAYPHDTFPDGPYERTADAVVEATADDRRLAATLGPDLDMLDTISDGDFLGASDETATLLLREYADEPYFRQIRGVAVVALYDDREVWELLGYEGPSFDQGGYLTRGFDDLDWLPEPRITEYDGEPRTELRDVEEQR
;
A
#
# COMPACT_ATOMS: atom_id res chain seq x y z
N MET A 1 1.16 0.39 -14.78
CA MET A 1 1.18 -0.71 -13.79
C MET A 1 0.94 -0.24 -12.36
N LEU A 2 1.80 0.61 -11.76
CA LEU A 2 1.71 0.95 -10.31
C LEU A 2 0.36 1.52 -9.87
N ARG A 3 -0.23 2.46 -10.61
CA ARG A 3 -1.58 2.99 -10.32
C ARG A 3 -2.67 1.91 -10.29
N LEU A 4 -2.57 0.89 -11.12
CA LEU A 4 -3.52 -0.23 -11.16
C LEU A 4 -3.29 -1.20 -9.99
N ALA A 5 -2.03 -1.41 -9.61
CA ALA A 5 -1.66 -2.29 -8.49
C ALA A 5 -1.97 -1.66 -7.12
N TYR A 6 -1.92 -0.32 -7.03
CA TYR A 6 -2.19 0.48 -5.83
C TYR A 6 -3.18 1.59 -6.16
N PRO A 7 -4.46 1.27 -6.39
CA PRO A 7 -5.43 2.26 -6.87
C PRO A 7 -5.82 3.24 -5.77
N HIS A 8 -5.38 4.50 -5.91
CA HIS A 8 -5.82 5.64 -5.11
C HIS A 8 -6.27 6.78 -6.01
N ASP A 9 -7.58 7.06 -6.03
CA ASP A 9 -8.18 8.07 -6.91
C ASP A 9 -7.70 9.50 -6.60
N THR A 10 -7.36 9.77 -5.34
CA THR A 10 -6.94 11.10 -4.88
C THR A 10 -5.44 11.34 -5.04
N PHE A 11 -4.65 10.31 -5.36
CA PHE A 11 -3.20 10.44 -5.43
C PHE A 11 -2.80 11.02 -6.80
N PRO A 12 -1.99 12.10 -6.81
CA PRO A 12 -1.41 12.61 -8.05
C PRO A 12 -0.37 11.63 -8.60
N ASP A 13 0.14 11.90 -9.80
CA ASP A 13 1.11 11.00 -10.45
C ASP A 13 2.50 11.03 -9.79
N GLY A 14 2.86 12.15 -9.15
CA GLY A 14 4.19 12.36 -8.56
C GLY A 14 4.69 11.23 -7.65
N PRO A 15 3.90 10.77 -6.65
CA PRO A 15 4.27 9.62 -5.84
C PRO A 15 4.46 8.31 -6.63
N TYR A 16 3.65 8.08 -7.67
CA TYR A 16 3.80 6.89 -8.51
C TYR A 16 5.05 6.95 -9.39
N GLU A 17 5.40 8.14 -9.90
CA GLU A 17 6.63 8.35 -10.66
C GLU A 17 7.87 8.07 -9.78
N ARG A 18 7.93 8.64 -8.58
CA ARG A 18 9.01 8.37 -7.61
C ARG A 18 9.07 6.90 -7.18
N THR A 19 7.91 6.25 -7.07
CA THR A 19 7.83 4.81 -6.81
C THR A 19 8.41 3.99 -7.98
N ALA A 20 8.14 4.39 -9.22
CA ALA A 20 8.72 3.76 -10.40
C ALA A 20 10.24 3.94 -10.43
N ASP A 21 10.73 5.14 -10.13
CA ASP A 21 12.16 5.43 -10.01
C ASP A 21 12.82 4.53 -8.95
N ALA A 22 12.21 4.38 -7.77
CA ALA A 22 12.72 3.51 -6.72
C ALA A 22 12.79 2.04 -7.15
N VAL A 23 11.81 1.55 -7.92
CA VAL A 23 11.84 0.19 -8.50
C VAL A 23 13.00 0.04 -9.50
N VAL A 24 13.20 1.05 -10.36
CA VAL A 24 14.31 1.07 -11.32
C VAL A 24 15.66 1.13 -10.60
N GLU A 25 15.81 1.98 -9.59
CA GLU A 25 17.04 2.09 -8.79
C GLU A 25 17.35 0.79 -8.04
N ALA A 26 16.35 0.11 -7.48
CA ALA A 26 16.53 -1.18 -6.81
C ALA A 26 17.13 -2.25 -7.74
N THR A 27 16.99 -2.10 -9.06
CA THR A 27 17.63 -3.01 -10.03
C THR A 27 19.15 -2.81 -10.10
N ALA A 28 19.66 -1.61 -9.83
CA ALA A 28 21.10 -1.35 -9.86
C ALA A 28 21.85 -2.17 -8.80
N ASP A 29 21.20 -2.37 -7.64
CA ASP A 29 21.78 -3.07 -6.50
C ASP A 29 21.43 -4.58 -6.46
N ASP A 30 20.44 -5.02 -7.24
CA ASP A 30 20.05 -6.44 -7.34
C ASP A 30 20.12 -6.98 -8.77
N ARG A 31 21.18 -7.73 -9.06
CA ARG A 31 21.37 -8.39 -10.37
C ARG A 31 20.24 -9.34 -10.76
N ARG A 32 19.53 -9.94 -9.81
CA ARG A 32 18.38 -10.80 -10.12
C ARG A 32 17.22 -9.96 -10.60
N LEU A 33 16.89 -8.89 -9.88
CA LEU A 33 15.84 -7.96 -10.27
C LEU A 33 16.14 -7.29 -11.62
N ALA A 34 17.38 -6.84 -11.83
CA ALA A 34 17.80 -6.27 -13.11
C ALA A 34 17.66 -7.24 -14.30
N ALA A 35 17.89 -8.53 -14.07
CA ALA A 35 17.80 -9.54 -15.12
C ALA A 35 16.35 -9.86 -15.52
N THR A 36 15.37 -9.60 -14.65
CA THR A 36 13.98 -9.95 -14.91
C THR A 36 13.10 -8.75 -15.22
N LEU A 37 13.37 -7.55 -14.68
CA LEU A 37 12.46 -6.39 -14.82
C LEU A 37 12.03 -6.09 -16.27
N GLY A 38 12.98 -6.03 -17.21
CA GLY A 38 12.66 -5.83 -18.63
C GLY A 38 11.80 -6.96 -19.21
N PRO A 39 12.28 -8.22 -19.18
CA PRO A 39 11.49 -9.39 -19.59
C PRO A 39 10.10 -9.51 -18.96
N ASP A 40 9.95 -9.08 -17.71
CA ASP A 40 8.69 -9.13 -16.98
C ASP A 40 7.70 -8.06 -17.48
N LEU A 41 8.20 -6.86 -17.80
CA LEU A 41 7.39 -5.83 -18.46
C LEU A 41 6.99 -6.25 -19.89
N ASP A 42 7.91 -6.89 -20.63
CA ASP A 42 7.61 -7.47 -21.95
C ASP A 42 6.55 -8.60 -21.85
N MET A 43 6.55 -9.36 -20.76
CA MET A 43 5.53 -10.37 -20.49
C MET A 43 4.17 -9.72 -20.27
N LEU A 44 4.10 -8.60 -19.54
CA LEU A 44 2.85 -7.84 -19.36
C LEU A 44 2.27 -7.38 -20.70
N ASP A 45 3.09 -6.89 -21.62
CA ASP A 45 2.64 -6.55 -22.97
C ASP A 45 2.18 -7.80 -23.74
N THR A 46 2.91 -8.91 -23.61
CA THR A 46 2.58 -10.17 -24.30
C THR A 46 1.20 -10.70 -23.91
N ILE A 47 0.80 -10.55 -22.65
CA ILE A 47 -0.47 -11.06 -22.12
C ILE A 47 -1.65 -10.13 -22.38
N SER A 48 -1.36 -8.89 -22.78
CA SER A 48 -2.33 -7.85 -23.14
C SER A 48 -2.35 -7.61 -24.64
N ASP A 49 -2.23 -8.67 -25.45
CA ASP A 49 -2.26 -8.62 -26.91
C ASP A 49 -1.21 -7.66 -27.54
N GLY A 50 -0.10 -7.41 -26.84
CA GLY A 50 1.02 -6.59 -27.29
C GLY A 50 0.94 -5.11 -26.90
N ASP A 51 -0.11 -4.67 -26.19
CA ASP A 51 -0.25 -3.28 -25.73
C ASP A 51 -0.92 -3.20 -24.35
N PHE A 52 -0.12 -3.29 -23.29
CA PHE A 52 -0.64 -3.20 -21.92
C PHE A 52 -1.16 -1.80 -21.60
N LEU A 53 -0.52 -0.76 -22.15
CA LEU A 53 -0.88 0.63 -21.89
C LEU A 53 -2.17 1.05 -22.60
N GLY A 54 -2.52 0.39 -23.70
CA GLY A 54 -3.77 0.58 -24.42
C GLY A 54 -4.94 -0.27 -23.88
N ALA A 55 -4.70 -1.22 -22.99
CA ALA A 55 -5.74 -2.02 -22.38
C ALA A 55 -6.65 -1.17 -21.46
N SER A 56 -7.93 -1.54 -21.34
CA SER A 56 -8.82 -0.88 -20.36
C SER A 56 -8.35 -1.15 -18.94
N ASP A 57 -8.62 -0.23 -18.00
CA ASP A 57 -8.24 -0.40 -16.60
C ASP A 57 -8.78 -1.71 -16.00
N GLU A 58 -10.00 -2.14 -16.38
CA GLU A 58 -10.55 -3.42 -15.93
C GLU A 58 -9.73 -4.60 -16.46
N THR A 59 -9.37 -4.58 -17.74
CA THR A 59 -8.58 -5.64 -18.39
C THR A 59 -7.18 -5.71 -17.78
N ALA A 60 -6.52 -4.56 -17.69
CA ALA A 60 -5.19 -4.43 -17.13
C ALA A 60 -5.16 -4.87 -15.65
N THR A 61 -6.20 -4.53 -14.87
CA THR A 61 -6.34 -4.99 -13.48
C THR A 61 -6.49 -6.50 -13.38
N LEU A 62 -7.30 -7.13 -14.24
CA LEU A 62 -7.48 -8.59 -14.26
C LEU A 62 -6.16 -9.30 -14.61
N LEU A 63 -5.44 -8.79 -15.61
CA LEU A 63 -4.12 -9.31 -15.98
C LEU A 63 -3.13 -9.19 -14.82
N LEU A 64 -3.02 -8.00 -14.20
CA LEU A 64 -2.12 -7.81 -13.06
C LEU A 64 -2.46 -8.73 -11.88
N ARG A 65 -3.75 -9.03 -11.65
CA ARG A 65 -4.18 -9.97 -10.60
C ARG A 65 -3.73 -11.40 -10.88
N GLU A 66 -3.87 -11.87 -12.11
CA GLU A 66 -3.43 -13.23 -12.51
C GLU A 66 -1.92 -13.38 -12.33
N TYR A 67 -1.16 -12.33 -12.62
CA TYR A 67 0.30 -12.33 -12.54
C TYR A 67 0.86 -11.91 -11.17
N ALA A 68 0.01 -11.55 -10.21
CA ALA A 68 0.44 -10.98 -8.93
C ALA A 68 1.28 -11.93 -8.07
N ASP A 69 1.11 -13.24 -8.27
CA ASP A 69 1.84 -14.29 -7.56
C ASP A 69 3.12 -14.74 -8.27
N GLU A 70 3.48 -14.12 -9.39
CA GLU A 70 4.76 -14.41 -10.01
C GLU A 70 5.92 -13.85 -9.16
N PRO A 71 7.07 -14.55 -9.08
CA PRO A 71 8.21 -14.13 -8.26
C PRO A 71 8.67 -12.70 -8.51
N TYR A 72 8.61 -12.23 -9.77
CA TYR A 72 9.02 -10.89 -10.12
C TYR A 72 8.03 -9.83 -9.64
N PHE A 73 6.73 -10.10 -9.76
CA PHE A 73 5.69 -9.15 -9.35
C PHE A 73 5.78 -8.94 -7.84
N ARG A 74 6.05 -10.00 -7.09
CA ARG A 74 6.35 -9.91 -5.65
C ARG A 74 7.56 -9.03 -5.35
N GLN A 75 8.60 -9.07 -6.19
CA GLN A 75 9.80 -8.27 -5.98
C GLN A 75 9.54 -6.77 -6.24
N ILE A 76 8.89 -6.45 -7.37
CA ILE A 76 8.44 -5.07 -7.66
C ILE A 76 7.52 -4.57 -6.54
N ARG A 77 6.54 -5.39 -6.13
CA ARG A 77 5.60 -5.07 -5.03
C ARG A 77 6.33 -4.79 -3.72
N GLY A 78 7.39 -5.54 -3.42
CA GLY A 78 8.18 -5.38 -2.20
C GLY A 78 8.86 -4.01 -2.11
N VAL A 79 9.34 -3.48 -3.24
CA VAL A 79 9.90 -2.12 -3.32
C VAL A 79 8.78 -1.09 -3.37
N ALA A 80 7.79 -1.29 -4.24
CA ALA A 80 6.73 -0.32 -4.51
C ALA A 80 5.87 -0.01 -3.28
N VAL A 81 5.55 -1.01 -2.45
CA VAL A 81 4.76 -0.77 -1.23
C VAL A 81 5.51 0.11 -0.24
N VAL A 82 6.83 -0.07 -0.12
CA VAL A 82 7.65 0.77 0.78
C VAL A 82 7.77 2.15 0.19
N ALA A 83 8.21 2.26 -1.08
CA ALA A 83 8.43 3.55 -1.72
C ALA A 83 7.18 4.43 -1.79
N LEU A 84 6.01 3.84 -2.12
CA LEU A 84 4.76 4.60 -2.23
C LEU A 84 4.26 5.10 -0.87
N TYR A 85 4.29 4.26 0.17
CA TYR A 85 3.74 4.63 1.48
C TYR A 85 4.75 5.27 2.43
N ASP A 86 6.04 5.30 2.08
CA ASP A 86 7.08 6.10 2.74
C ASP A 86 7.27 7.48 2.07
N ASP A 87 6.42 7.81 1.10
CA ASP A 87 6.46 9.09 0.40
C ASP A 87 5.76 10.21 1.21
N ARG A 88 6.44 11.35 1.38
CA ARG A 88 5.93 12.47 2.19
C ARG A 88 4.66 13.11 1.63
N GLU A 89 4.50 13.15 0.32
CA GLU A 89 3.27 13.67 -0.30
C GLU A 89 2.11 12.69 -0.04
N VAL A 90 2.38 11.38 -0.08
CA VAL A 90 1.39 10.36 0.29
C VAL A 90 1.00 10.45 1.76
N TRP A 91 1.95 10.76 2.65
CA TRP A 91 1.64 10.99 4.06
C TRP A 91 0.64 12.14 4.25
N GLU A 92 0.88 13.27 3.59
CA GLU A 92 -0.03 14.43 3.62
C GLU A 92 -1.42 14.07 3.08
N LEU A 93 -1.49 13.32 1.99
CA LEU A 93 -2.76 12.86 1.39
C LEU A 93 -3.56 11.91 2.30
N LEU A 94 -2.86 11.10 3.10
CA LEU A 94 -3.47 10.15 4.03
C LEU A 94 -3.68 10.74 5.44
N GLY A 95 -3.22 11.96 5.70
CA GLY A 95 -3.25 12.56 7.04
C GLY A 95 -2.26 11.91 8.02
N TYR A 96 -1.26 11.18 7.53
CA TYR A 96 -0.20 10.66 8.39
C TYR A 96 0.81 11.76 8.68
N GLU A 97 0.99 12.11 9.96
CA GLU A 97 1.88 13.22 10.32
C GLU A 97 3.39 12.88 10.34
N GLY A 98 3.76 11.70 9.84
CA GLY A 98 5.13 11.19 9.85
C GLY A 98 5.57 10.64 11.21
N PRO A 99 6.86 10.24 11.34
CA PRO A 99 7.40 9.65 12.55
C PRO A 99 7.42 10.65 13.72
N SER A 100 7.05 10.18 14.92
CA SER A 100 6.96 11.00 16.14
C SER A 100 8.02 10.70 17.20
N PHE A 101 8.88 9.69 17.02
CA PHE A 101 9.85 9.27 18.03
C PHE A 101 10.74 10.42 18.50
N ASP A 102 11.35 11.14 17.55
CA ASP A 102 12.21 12.29 17.84
C ASP A 102 11.43 13.52 18.36
N GLN A 103 10.10 13.43 18.39
CA GLN A 103 9.19 14.50 18.76
C GLN A 103 8.45 14.22 20.07
N GLY A 104 8.85 13.19 20.83
CA GLY A 104 8.25 12.84 22.11
C GLY A 104 7.03 11.90 22.01
N GLY A 105 6.80 11.30 20.85
CA GLY A 105 5.70 10.37 20.59
C GLY A 105 4.41 11.05 20.12
N TYR A 106 3.35 10.26 19.93
CA TYR A 106 2.06 10.74 19.40
C TYR A 106 1.11 11.31 20.46
N LEU A 107 1.51 11.34 21.75
CA LEU A 107 0.63 11.78 22.85
C LEU A 107 0.02 13.18 22.62
N THR A 108 0.75 14.06 21.94
CA THR A 108 0.28 15.43 21.61
C THR A 108 0.42 15.73 20.11
N ARG A 109 0.36 14.69 19.26
CA ARG A 109 0.55 14.79 17.81
C ARG A 109 -0.43 13.88 17.06
N GLY A 110 -1.70 14.21 17.13
CA GLY A 110 -2.73 13.57 16.31
C GLY A 110 -3.05 12.11 16.58
N PHE A 111 -2.63 11.55 17.73
CA PHE A 111 -3.14 10.24 18.17
C PHE A 111 -4.67 10.22 18.31
N ASP A 112 -5.24 11.34 18.75
CA ASP A 112 -6.66 11.55 19.02
C ASP A 112 -7.34 12.48 18.01
N ASP A 113 -6.68 12.85 16.90
CA ASP A 113 -7.25 13.66 15.80
C ASP A 113 -8.16 12.80 14.90
N LEU A 114 -9.14 12.13 15.50
CA LEU A 114 -10.05 11.22 14.82
C LEU A 114 -11.30 11.95 14.34
N ASP A 115 -11.32 12.40 13.09
CA ASP A 115 -12.50 13.04 12.48
C ASP A 115 -13.73 12.12 12.39
N TRP A 116 -13.51 10.81 12.42
CA TRP A 116 -14.55 9.78 12.25
C TRP A 116 -15.10 9.25 13.57
N LEU A 117 -14.43 9.51 14.70
CA LEU A 117 -14.84 9.06 16.02
C LEU A 117 -15.01 10.27 16.96
N PRO A 118 -16.20 10.90 16.96
CA PRO A 118 -16.44 12.04 17.83
C PRO A 118 -16.32 11.62 19.30
N GLU A 119 -15.41 12.31 20.02
CA GLU A 119 -15.15 12.22 21.46
C GLU A 119 -14.91 10.78 21.97
N PRO A 120 -13.66 10.28 21.88
CA PRO A 120 -13.34 8.95 22.39
C PRO A 120 -13.65 8.89 23.89
N ARG A 121 -14.33 7.80 24.31
CA ARG A 121 -14.63 7.59 25.73
C ARG A 121 -13.33 7.47 26.52
N ILE A 122 -13.20 8.29 27.55
CA ILE A 122 -12.06 8.30 28.48
C ILE A 122 -12.31 7.45 29.73
N THR A 123 -13.46 6.80 29.81
CA THR A 123 -13.83 5.86 30.88
C THR A 123 -13.95 4.45 30.34
N GLU A 124 -13.71 3.45 31.18
CA GLU A 124 -13.97 2.05 30.84
C GLU A 124 -15.45 1.83 30.45
N TYR A 125 -15.70 0.86 29.58
CA TYR A 125 -17.05 0.49 29.15
C TYR A 125 -17.75 -0.26 30.30
N ASP A 126 -18.90 0.25 30.73
CA ASP A 126 -19.71 -0.25 31.86
C ASP A 126 -21.00 -0.97 31.42
N GLY A 127 -21.16 -1.24 30.13
CA GLY A 127 -22.30 -1.96 29.56
C GLY A 127 -22.09 -3.48 29.49
N GLU A 128 -22.93 -4.15 28.71
CA GLU A 128 -22.86 -5.61 28.49
C GLU A 128 -21.52 -6.03 27.88
N PRO A 129 -20.81 -6.99 28.49
CA PRO A 129 -19.55 -7.49 27.97
C PRO A 129 -19.67 -7.84 26.49
N ARG A 130 -18.66 -7.49 25.69
CA ARG A 130 -18.61 -7.98 24.30
C ARG A 130 -18.74 -9.50 24.34
N THR A 131 -19.60 -10.06 23.50
CA THR A 131 -19.87 -11.51 23.45
C THR A 131 -18.59 -12.34 23.33
N GLU A 132 -17.57 -11.78 22.67
CA GLU A 132 -16.24 -12.36 22.47
C GLU A 132 -15.35 -12.39 23.72
N LEU A 133 -15.71 -11.63 24.76
CA LEU A 133 -15.00 -11.52 26.04
C LEU A 133 -15.77 -12.18 27.19
N ARG A 134 -16.83 -12.96 26.91
CA ARG A 134 -17.50 -13.75 27.94
C ARG A 134 -16.53 -14.77 28.51
N ASP A 135 -16.51 -14.87 29.84
CA ASP A 135 -15.73 -15.88 30.53
C ASP A 135 -15.98 -17.26 29.92
N VAL A 136 -14.92 -18.03 29.69
CA VAL A 136 -14.95 -19.34 29.03
C VAL A 136 -15.94 -20.31 29.72
N GLU A 137 -16.26 -20.06 30.99
CA GLU A 137 -17.22 -20.85 31.77
C GLU A 137 -18.69 -20.63 31.38
N GLU A 138 -19.05 -19.52 30.74
CA GLU A 138 -20.43 -19.18 30.36
C GLU A 138 -20.80 -19.54 28.91
N GLN A 139 -19.84 -20.07 28.14
CA GLN A 139 -20.05 -20.45 26.73
C GLN A 139 -20.35 -21.95 26.54
N ARG A 140 -20.73 -22.67 27.61
CA ARG A 140 -20.95 -24.12 27.62
C ARG A 140 -22.40 -24.54 27.83
#